data_AF-A0A922Y9F1-F1
#
_entry.id   AF-A0A922Y9F1-F1
#
_cell.length_a   1.000
_cell.length_b   1.000
_cell.length_c   1.000
_cell.angle_alpha   90.00
_cell.angle_beta   90.00
_cell.angle_gamma   90.00
#
_symmetry.space_group_name_H-M   'P 1'
#
loop_
_entity.id
_entity.type
_entity.pdbx_description
1 polymer ?
#
loop_
_entity_poly.entity_id
_entity_poly.type
_entity_poly.pdbx_seq_one_letter_code
_entity_poly.pdbx_strand_id
1 'polypeptide(L)' 'SPANNDYKPGFASALMLKDLKLAQEAAQAAGASTPLGSAAAQVYGLHNAWGEGGTDFSGIIHLLRGRGKE' A
#
# COMPACT_ATOMS: atom_id res chain seq x y z
N SER A 1 -7.37 16.33 -0.05
CA SER A 1 -6.81 14.96 -0.11
C SER A 1 -5.29 15.03 -0.31
N PRO A 2 -4.49 14.06 0.17
CA PRO A 2 -3.03 14.04 0.02
C PRO A 2 -2.53 14.13 -1.44
N ALA A 3 -3.37 13.67 -2.38
CA ALA A 3 -3.17 13.83 -3.82
C ALA A 3 -3.02 15.30 -4.28
N ASN A 4 -3.54 16.28 -3.52
CA ASN A 4 -3.42 17.71 -3.84
C ASN A 4 -2.20 18.38 -3.16
N ASN A 5 -1.34 17.62 -2.48
CA ASN A 5 -0.16 18.12 -1.76
C ASN A 5 1.06 17.22 -1.97
N ASP A 6 1.30 16.83 -3.22
CA ASP A 6 2.46 16.02 -3.65
C ASP A 6 2.64 14.71 -2.87
N TYR A 7 1.55 14.10 -2.38
CA TYR A 7 1.61 12.88 -1.56
C TYR A 7 2.51 13.02 -0.32
N LYS A 8 2.62 14.24 0.23
CA LYS A 8 3.32 14.47 1.50
C LYS A 8 2.73 13.55 2.57
N PRO A 9 3.58 12.88 3.38
CA PRO A 9 3.15 11.76 4.19
C PRO A 9 2.28 12.23 5.36
N GLY A 10 0.96 12.08 5.21
CA GLY A 10 0.03 12.01 6.34
C GLY A 10 -0.05 10.58 6.89
N PHE A 11 0.04 9.59 6.00
CA PHE A 11 0.13 8.17 6.32
C PHE A 11 1.02 7.45 5.30
N ALA A 12 2.24 7.09 5.71
CA ALA A 12 3.24 6.51 4.82
C ALA A 12 2.81 5.15 4.26
N SER A 13 3.13 4.86 3.01
CA SER A 13 2.90 3.57 2.36
C SER A 13 3.47 2.39 3.18
N ALA A 14 4.64 2.57 3.78
CA ALA A 14 5.24 1.57 4.67
C ALA A 14 4.36 1.25 5.90
N LEU A 15 3.63 2.24 6.44
CA LEU A 15 2.68 2.03 7.54
C LEU A 15 1.43 1.29 7.06
N MET A 16 0.92 1.61 5.87
CA MET A 16 -0.18 0.87 5.26
C MET A 16 0.18 -0.61 5.06
N LEU A 17 1.39 -0.91 4.57
CA LEU A 17 1.87 -2.28 4.41
C LEU A 17 1.95 -3.01 5.76
N LYS A 18 2.40 -2.33 6.82
CA LYS A 18 2.45 -2.90 8.18
C LYS A 18 1.04 -3.28 8.65
N ASP A 19 0.08 -2.39 8.53
CA ASP A 19 -1.30 -2.63 8.98
C ASP A 19 -1.97 -3.74 8.17
N LEU A 20 -1.72 -3.81 6.86
CA LEU A 20 -2.20 -4.91 6.02
C LEU A 20 -1.63 -6.26 6.45
N LYS A 21 -0.34 -6.34 6.82
CA LYS A 21 0.25 -7.59 7.35
C LYS A 21 -0.42 -8.01 8.66
N LEU A 22 -0.62 -7.08 9.59
CA LEU A 22 -1.33 -7.35 10.84
C LEU A 22 -2.78 -7.82 10.58
N ALA A 23 -3.47 -7.20 9.61
CA ALA A 23 -4.81 -7.61 9.22
C ALA A 23 -4.83 -9.02 8.60
N GLN A 24 -3.82 -9.39 7.80
CA GLN A 24 -3.70 -10.74 7.25
C GLN A 24 -3.41 -11.78 8.34
N GLU A 25 -2.53 -11.48 9.30
CA GLU A 25 -2.27 -12.35 10.45
C GLU A 25 -3.53 -12.59 11.29
N ALA A 26 -4.29 -11.53 11.56
CA ALA A 26 -5.57 -11.63 12.27
C ALA A 26 -6.61 -12.43 11.48
N ALA A 27 -6.69 -12.23 10.16
CA ALA A 27 -7.59 -12.99 9.30
C ALA A 27 -7.26 -14.49 9.29
N GLN A 28 -5.96 -14.84 9.24
CA GLN A 28 -5.51 -16.24 9.36
C GLN A 28 -5.89 -16.84 10.72
N ALA A 29 -5.66 -16.12 11.82
CA ALA A 29 -6.02 -16.58 13.16
C ALA A 29 -7.54 -16.76 13.34
N ALA A 30 -8.34 -15.92 12.68
CA ALA A 30 -9.81 -15.98 12.73
C ALA A 30 -10.43 -16.94 11.68
N GLY A 31 -9.63 -17.55 10.81
CA GLY A 31 -10.14 -18.36 9.69
C GLY A 31 -10.93 -17.56 8.65
N ALA A 32 -10.71 -16.25 8.56
CA ALA A 32 -11.41 -15.35 7.66
C ALA A 32 -10.71 -15.23 6.30
N SER A 33 -11.45 -15.41 5.21
CA SER A 33 -10.93 -15.20 3.85
C SER A 33 -10.96 -13.71 3.49
N THR A 34 -9.78 -13.13 3.26
CA THR A 34 -9.63 -11.70 2.90
C THR A 34 -8.83 -11.53 1.59
N PRO A 35 -9.34 -12.05 0.45
CA PRO A 35 -8.59 -12.07 -0.82
C PRO A 35 -8.18 -10.67 -1.29
N LEU A 36 -9.04 -9.66 -1.10
CA LEU A 36 -8.71 -8.27 -1.42
C LEU A 36 -7.62 -7.70 -0.49
N GLY A 37 -7.64 -8.07 0.78
CA GLY A 37 -6.61 -7.66 1.74
C GLY A 37 -5.25 -8.28 1.43
N SER A 38 -5.23 -9.55 1.03
CA SER A 38 -4.03 -10.25 0.55
C SER A 38 -3.46 -9.59 -0.71
N ALA A 39 -4.32 -9.30 -1.69
CA ALA A 39 -3.90 -8.60 -2.91
C ALA A 39 -3.36 -7.19 -2.59
N ALA A 40 -4.03 -6.45 -1.71
CA ALA A 40 -3.56 -5.14 -1.27
C ALA A 40 -2.18 -5.22 -0.60
N ALA A 41 -1.95 -6.19 0.31
CA ALA A 41 -0.66 -6.38 0.95
C ALA A 41 0.47 -6.63 -0.05
N GLN A 42 0.20 -7.40 -1.10
CA GLN A 42 1.16 -7.65 -2.18
C GLN A 42 1.47 -6.39 -2.99
N VAL A 43 0.44 -5.62 -3.36
CA VAL A 43 0.57 -4.38 -4.15
C VAL A 43 1.35 -3.31 -3.37
N TYR A 44 1.05 -3.11 -2.09
CA TYR A 44 1.83 -2.21 -1.22
C TYR A 44 3.25 -2.72 -0.97
N GLY A 45 3.44 -4.05 -0.91
CA GLY A 45 4.76 -4.66 -0.85
C GLY A 45 5.63 -4.30 -2.06
N LEU A 46 5.05 -4.37 -3.26
CA LEU A 46 5.72 -3.98 -4.50
C LEU A 46 6.03 -2.49 -4.56
N HIS A 47 5.08 -1.63 -4.16
CA HIS A 47 5.26 -0.18 -4.11
C HIS A 47 6.39 0.23 -3.17
N ASN A 48 6.45 -0.38 -1.98
CA ASN A 48 7.54 -0.13 -1.04
C ASN A 48 8.89 -0.64 -1.59
N ALA A 49 8.92 -1.79 -2.26
CA ALA A 49 10.11 -2.32 -2.91
C ALA A 49 10.63 -1.44 -4.07
N TRP A 50 9.76 -0.60 -4.66
CA TRP A 50 10.11 0.39 -5.66
C TRP A 50 10.67 1.70 -5.07
N GLY A 51 10.87 1.77 -3.75
CA GLY A 51 11.44 2.93 -3.06
C GLY A 51 10.41 3.97 -2.62
N GLU A 52 9.12 3.73 -2.87
CA GLU A 52 8.03 4.66 -2.54
C GLU A 52 7.45 4.42 -1.14
N GLY A 53 8.20 3.77 -0.25
CA GLY A 53 7.78 3.49 1.13
C GLY A 53 7.47 4.74 1.95
N GLY A 54 8.17 5.83 1.67
CA GLY A 54 8.04 7.11 2.36
C GLY A 54 6.96 8.03 1.79
N THR A 55 6.34 7.68 0.65
CA THR A 55 5.23 8.47 0.10
C THR A 55 3.94 8.20 0.87
N ASP A 56 2.97 9.09 0.74
CA ASP A 56 1.60 8.78 1.16
C ASP A 56 1.10 7.49 0.50
N PHE A 57 0.27 6.73 1.21
CA PHE A 57 -0.32 5.49 0.72
C PHE A 57 -1.06 5.66 -0.61
N SER A 58 -1.64 6.84 -0.87
CA SER A 58 -2.32 7.13 -2.12
C SER A 58 -1.37 7.21 -3.34
N GLY A 59 -0.05 7.31 -3.11
CA GLY A 59 0.98 7.22 -4.15
C GLY A 59 1.04 5.87 -4.87
N ILE A 60 0.35 4.84 -4.35
CA ILE A 60 0.18 3.53 -5.00
C ILE A 60 -0.39 3.64 -6.43
N ILE A 61 -1.07 4.75 -6.74
CA ILE A 61 -1.58 5.01 -8.08
C ILE A 61 -0.48 5.13 -9.14
N HIS A 62 0.74 5.54 -8.76
CA HIS A 62 1.89 5.59 -9.66
C HIS A 62 2.34 4.19 -10.09
N LEU A 63 2.29 3.21 -9.17
CA LEU A 63 2.52 1.81 -9.48
C LEU A 63 1.44 1.28 -10.45
N LEU A 64 0.17 1.57 -10.17
CA LEU A 64 -0.96 1.05 -10.95
C LEU A 64 -1.09 1.67 -12.34
N ARG A 65 -0.74 2.94 -12.51
CA ARG A 65 -0.73 3.61 -13.82
C ARG A 65 0.40 3.10 -14.73
N GLY A 66 1.36 2.36 -14.16
CA GLY A 66 2.66 2.15 -14.77
C GLY A 66 3.40 3.50 -14.85
N ARG A 67 4.73 3.49 -14.77
CA ARG A 67 5.49 4.69 -15.05
C ARG A 67 5.22 5.06 -16.51
N GLY A 68 4.30 6.00 -16.74
CA GLY A 68 4.11 6.62 -18.04
C GLY A 68 5.48 7.10 -18.48
N LYS A 69 5.97 6.55 -19.59
CA LYS A 69 7.13 7.13 -20.26
C LYS A 69 6.70 8.54 -20.68
N GLU A 70 7.24 9.54 -20.02
CA GLU A 70 7.49 10.86 -20.60
C GLU A 70 9.00 11.01 -20.77
#